data_AF-A0A2M6GFU7-F1
#
_entry.id   AF-A0A2M6GFU7-F1
#
_cell.length_a   1.000
_cell.length_b   1.000
_cell.length_c   1.000
_cell.angle_alpha   90.00
_cell.angle_beta   90.00
_cell.angle_gamma   90.00
#
_symmetry.space_group_name_H-M   'P 1'
#
loop_
_entity.id
_entity.type
_entity.pdbx_description
1 polymer ?
#
loop_
_entity_poly.entity_id
_entity_poly.type
_entity_poly.pdbx_seq_one_letter_code
_entity_poly.pdbx_strand_id
1 'polypeptide(L)'
;MKKEVEDWFKGFQDNLCYLLETTDGGTTFREDLWQHHASGGGRSRVIEKGKVLEKGGVNFSAVSGSLPDKAAAALLLPDNDFFATGVSVVLHPSSPMVPITHMNVRYFEAGNGMAWFGGGIDL
;
A
#
# COMPACT_ATOMS: atom_id res chain seq x y z
N MET A 1 15.19 6.69 8.01
CA MET A 1 13.78 6.33 8.21
C MET A 1 13.06 5.99 6.90
N LYS A 2 12.88 6.94 5.95
CA LYS A 2 12.20 6.71 4.65
C LYS A 2 12.49 5.35 3.99
N LYS A 3 13.77 5.08 3.69
CA LYS A 3 14.19 3.85 3.02
C LYS A 3 13.92 2.58 3.82
N GLU A 4 14.14 2.62 5.13
CA GLU A 4 13.89 1.49 6.01
C GLU A 4 12.39 1.13 6.07
N VAL A 5 11.52 2.14 6.17
CA VAL A 5 10.07 1.96 6.15
C VAL A 5 9.59 1.48 4.78
N GLU A 6 10.15 2.02 3.70
CA GLU A 6 9.87 1.57 2.33
C GLU A 6 10.21 0.09 2.12
N ASP A 7 11.42 -0.31 2.51
CA ASP A 7 11.89 -1.70 2.39
C ASP A 7 11.05 -2.64 3.27
N TRP A 8 10.66 -2.19 4.47
CA TRP A 8 9.75 -2.95 5.33
C TRP A 8 8.38 -3.15 4.68
N PHE A 9 7.77 -2.11 4.12
CA PHE A 9 6.47 -2.23 3.44
C PHE A 9 6.53 -3.10 2.18
N LYS A 10 7.64 -3.07 1.43
CA LYS A 10 7.86 -4.01 0.33
C LYS A 10 7.90 -5.46 0.83
N GLY A 11 8.71 -5.73 1.84
CA GLY A 11 8.81 -7.07 2.44
C GLY A 11 7.47 -7.54 3.02
N PHE A 12 6.70 -6.63 3.63
CA PHE A 12 5.36 -6.92 4.12
C PHE A 12 4.40 -7.33 3.00
N GLN A 13 4.36 -6.59 1.89
CA GLN A 13 3.56 -6.97 0.71
C GLN A 13 3.98 -8.35 0.18
N ASP A 14 5.29 -8.61 0.10
CA ASP A 14 5.83 -9.88 -0.38
C ASP A 14 5.38 -11.06 0.50
N ASN A 15 5.52 -10.92 1.82
CA ASN A 15 5.07 -11.94 2.77
C ASN A 15 3.55 -12.13 2.76
N LEU A 16 2.77 -11.05 2.73
CA LEU A 16 1.31 -11.14 2.72
C LEU A 16 0.79 -11.82 1.46
N CYS A 17 1.30 -11.45 0.28
CA CYS A 17 0.93 -12.12 -0.96
C CYS A 17 1.26 -13.62 -0.90
N TYR A 18 2.47 -14.00 -0.49
CA TYR A 18 2.86 -15.41 -0.37
C TYR A 18 1.91 -16.22 0.53
N LEU A 19 1.53 -15.67 1.69
CA LEU A 19 0.60 -16.32 2.61
C LEU A 19 -0.80 -16.46 2.01
N LEU A 20 -1.29 -15.43 1.30
CA LEU A 20 -2.59 -15.46 0.64
C LEU A 20 -2.62 -16.47 -0.50
N GLU A 21 -1.59 -16.54 -1.34
CA GLU A 21 -1.48 -17.53 -2.44
C GLU A 21 -1.44 -18.97 -1.91
N THR A 22 -0.69 -19.18 -0.83
CA THR A 22 -0.60 -20.47 -0.14
C THR A 22 -1.97 -20.87 0.41
N THR A 23 -2.68 -19.92 1.02
CA THR A 23 -4.03 -20.14 1.59
C THR A 23 -5.08 -20.37 0.51
N ASP A 24 -4.99 -19.67 -0.61
CA ASP A 24 -5.87 -19.85 -1.77
C ASP A 24 -5.64 -21.19 -2.49
N GLY A 25 -4.51 -21.85 -2.23
CA GLY A 25 -4.20 -23.16 -2.77
C GLY A 25 -3.63 -23.12 -4.19
N GLY A 26 -2.79 -22.12 -4.46
CA GLY A 26 -1.88 -22.06 -5.62
C GLY A 26 -2.18 -20.99 -6.65
N THR A 27 -3.29 -20.25 -6.53
CA THR A 27 -3.52 -19.07 -7.39
C THR A 27 -2.56 -17.96 -6.99
N THR A 28 -1.91 -17.32 -7.97
CA THR A 28 -0.87 -16.31 -7.74
C THR A 28 -1.35 -14.91 -8.07
N PHE A 29 -0.75 -13.91 -7.42
CA PHE A 29 -0.96 -12.51 -7.75
C PHE A 29 -0.26 -12.16 -9.07
N ARG A 30 -0.97 -11.42 -9.93
CA ARG A 30 -0.36 -10.70 -11.04
C ARG A 30 0.19 -9.38 -10.53
N GLU A 31 1.49 -9.17 -10.72
CA GLU A 31 2.15 -7.91 -10.41
C GLU A 31 2.12 -6.95 -11.60
N ASP A 32 1.85 -5.68 -11.31
CA ASP A 32 2.03 -4.56 -12.21
C ASP A 32 2.92 -3.51 -11.53
N LEU A 33 4.09 -3.29 -12.12
CA LEU A 33 5.06 -2.30 -11.66
C LEU A 33 4.79 -0.99 -12.40
N TRP A 34 4.63 0.09 -11.62
CA TRP A 34 4.33 1.40 -12.19
C TRP A 34 5.20 2.48 -11.57
N GLN A 35 5.40 3.56 -12.32
CA GLN A 35 6.16 4.74 -11.91
C GLN A 35 5.23 5.93 -11.77
N HIS A 36 5.45 6.74 -10.74
CA HIS A 36 4.71 7.98 -10.55
C HIS A 36 5.29 9.08 -11.43
N HIS A 37 4.44 9.97 -11.97
CA HIS A 37 4.86 11.04 -12.87
C HIS A 37 5.86 12.04 -12.24
N ALA A 38 5.84 12.18 -10.91
CA ALA A 38 6.80 13.01 -10.18
C ALA A 38 8.05 12.19 -9.82
N SER A 39 7.99 11.42 -8.74
CA SER A 39 9.06 10.50 -8.34
C SER A 39 8.51 9.32 -7.55
N GLY A 40 9.21 8.18 -7.64
CA GLY A 40 8.81 6.92 -7.03
C GLY A 40 7.84 6.11 -7.90
N GLY A 41 6.96 5.35 -7.27
CA GLY A 41 6.06 4.42 -7.95
C GLY A 41 5.42 3.41 -7.00
N GLY A 42 5.11 2.23 -7.51
CA GLY A 42 4.51 1.18 -6.69
C GLY A 42 4.45 -0.18 -7.38
N ARG A 43 3.96 -1.15 -6.61
CA ARG A 43 3.68 -2.52 -7.05
C ARG A 43 2.22 -2.80 -6.77
N SER A 44 1.42 -2.90 -7.81
CA SER A 44 0.03 -3.32 -7.69
C SER A 44 -0.03 -4.84 -7.88
N ARG A 45 -0.51 -5.58 -6.89
CA ARG A 45 -0.68 -7.03 -6.99
C ARG A 45 -2.14 -7.38 -6.91
N VAL A 46 -2.64 -8.05 -7.94
CA VAL A 46 -4.05 -8.45 -8.05
C VAL A 46 -4.15 -9.97 -8.20
N ILE A 47 -5.00 -10.58 -7.39
CA ILE A 47 -5.41 -11.99 -7.52
C ILE A 47 -6.88 -12.01 -7.94
N GLU A 48 -7.22 -12.87 -8.90
CA GLU A 48 -8.59 -13.03 -9.40
C GLU A 48 -8.87 -14.50 -9.65
N LYS A 49 -10.13 -14.90 -9.45
CA LYS A 49 -10.62 -16.26 -9.72
C LYS A 49 -9.84 -17.34 -8.95
N GLY A 50 -9.46 -17.02 -7.72
CA GLY A 50 -8.87 -17.97 -6.78
C GLY A 50 -9.91 -18.94 -6.21
N LYS A 51 -9.44 -19.94 -5.45
CA LYS A 51 -10.34 -20.91 -4.81
C LYS A 51 -11.04 -20.31 -3.58
N VAL A 52 -10.34 -19.45 -2.85
CA VAL A 52 -10.82 -18.76 -1.65
C VAL A 52 -11.13 -17.31 -1.97
N LEU A 53 -10.22 -16.61 -2.64
CA LEU A 53 -10.35 -15.22 -3.05
C LEU A 53 -10.96 -15.12 -4.45
N GLU A 54 -12.18 -14.59 -4.54
CA GLU A 54 -12.79 -14.25 -5.83
C GLU A 54 -11.97 -13.13 -6.50
N LYS A 55 -11.60 -12.12 -5.70
CA LYS A 55 -10.75 -11.01 -6.10
C LYS A 55 -10.02 -10.40 -4.91
N GLY A 56 -8.77 -10.03 -5.08
CA GLY A 56 -8.00 -9.36 -4.05
C GLY A 56 -6.95 -8.43 -4.63
N GLY A 57 -6.66 -7.36 -3.90
CA GLY A 57 -5.60 -6.42 -4.21
C GLY A 57 -4.70 -6.20 -3.00
N VAL A 58 -3.39 -6.30 -3.20
CA VAL A 58 -2.37 -5.93 -2.21
C VAL A 58 -1.43 -4.95 -2.90
N ASN A 59 -1.58 -3.66 -2.62
CA ASN A 59 -0.90 -2.60 -3.34
C ASN A 59 0.13 -1.93 -2.45
N PHE A 60 1.36 -1.79 -2.95
CA PHE A 60 2.42 -1.01 -2.33
C PHE A 60 2.68 0.24 -3.16
N SER A 61 2.96 1.35 -2.48
CA SER A 61 3.47 2.56 -3.11
C SER A 61 4.55 3.24 -2.26
N ALA A 62 5.45 3.93 -2.94
CA ALA A 62 6.42 4.85 -2.35
C ALA A 62 6.64 6.00 -3.33
N VAL A 63 6.21 7.20 -2.97
CA VAL A 63 6.23 8.37 -3.82
C VAL A 63 6.87 9.54 -3.11
N SER A 64 7.57 10.38 -3.87
CA SER A 64 8.13 11.64 -3.41
C SER A 64 7.79 12.75 -4.38
N GLY A 65 7.76 13.98 -3.90
CA GLY A 65 7.58 15.17 -4.72
C GLY A 65 7.29 16.38 -3.85
N SER A 66 6.75 17.43 -4.47
CA SER A 66 6.27 18.61 -3.75
C SER A 66 4.75 18.64 -3.78
N LEU A 67 4.15 18.89 -2.62
CA LEU A 67 2.71 19.13 -2.47
C LEU A 67 2.32 20.44 -3.16
N PRO A 68 1.11 20.53 -3.72
CA PRO A 68 0.53 21.81 -4.11
C PRO A 68 0.42 22.74 -2.88
N ASP A 69 0.64 24.05 -3.06
CA ASP A 69 0.65 25.05 -1.96
C ASP A 69 -0.60 24.97 -1.07
N LYS A 70 -1.78 24.74 -1.67
CA LYS A 70 -3.04 24.60 -0.93
C LYS A 70 -3.02 23.40 0.03
N ALA A 71 -2.43 22.28 -0.40
CA ALA A 71 -2.33 21.06 0.42
C ALA A 71 -1.27 21.22 1.51
N ALA A 72 -0.11 21.83 1.18
CA ALA A 72 0.93 22.14 2.15
C ALA A 72 0.41 23.08 3.25
N ALA A 73 -0.32 24.14 2.87
CA ALA A 73 -0.95 25.06 3.82
C ALA A 73 -1.99 24.36 4.73
N ALA A 74 -2.80 23.44 4.19
CA ALA A 74 -3.78 22.68 4.98
C ALA A 74 -3.11 21.74 5.99
N LEU A 75 -1.90 21.26 5.69
CA LEU A 75 -1.09 20.41 6.57
C LEU A 75 -0.12 21.23 7.45
N LEU A 76 -0.16 22.57 7.36
CA LEU A 76 0.75 23.48 8.06
C LEU A 76 2.24 23.17 7.79
N LEU A 77 2.54 22.74 6.57
CA LEU A 77 3.88 22.41 6.11
C LEU A 77 4.47 23.60 5.34
N PRO A 78 5.48 24.31 5.87
CA PRO A 78 6.13 25.43 5.18
C PRO A 78 7.08 24.96 4.07
N ASP A 79 7.54 23.70 4.15
CA ASP A 79 8.26 23.00 3.09
C ASP A 79 7.28 22.05 2.40
N ASN A 80 7.11 22.24 1.09
CA ASN A 80 6.15 21.50 0.30
C ASN A 80 6.64 20.09 -0.04
N ASP A 81 7.92 19.77 0.15
CA ASP A 81 8.45 18.45 -0.18
C ASP A 81 7.86 17.39 0.74
N PHE A 82 7.66 16.18 0.19
CA PHE A 82 7.14 15.06 0.96
C PHE A 82 7.66 13.72 0.45
N PHE A 83 7.57 12.73 1.35
CA PHE A 83 7.68 11.32 1.06
C PHE A 83 6.46 10.59 1.65
N ALA A 84 5.82 9.74 0.86
CA ALA A 84 4.72 8.91 1.32
C ALA A 84 4.89 7.47 0.84
N THR A 85 4.72 6.51 1.74
CA THR A 85 4.76 5.08 1.40
C THR A 85 3.75 4.29 2.21
N GLY A 86 3.27 3.18 1.68
CA GLY A 86 2.32 2.34 2.40
C GLY A 86 1.91 1.09 1.64
N VAL A 87 1.13 0.25 2.32
CA VAL A 87 0.46 -0.91 1.77
C VAL A 87 -1.04 -0.79 2.00
N SER A 88 -1.82 -1.02 0.95
CA SER A 88 -3.28 -1.05 0.98
C SER A 88 -3.79 -2.39 0.48
N VAL A 89 -4.76 -2.96 1.18
CA VAL A 89 -5.27 -4.30 0.95
C VAL A 89 -6.79 -4.28 0.91
N VAL A 90 -7.37 -4.96 -0.08
CA VAL A 90 -8.80 -5.30 -0.12
C VAL A 90 -8.92 -6.73 -0.60
N LEU A 91 -9.62 -7.57 0.15
CA LEU A 91 -9.80 -8.99 -0.16
C LEU A 91 -11.28 -9.31 -0.20
N HIS A 92 -11.75 -9.87 -1.32
CA HIS A 92 -13.10 -10.38 -1.51
C HIS A 92 -13.06 -11.91 -1.64
N PRO A 93 -13.38 -12.65 -0.56
CA PRO A 93 -13.55 -14.09 -0.63
C PRO A 93 -14.79 -14.49 -1.45
N SER A 94 -14.74 -15.66 -2.08
CA SER A 94 -15.88 -16.24 -2.82
C SER A 94 -16.98 -16.75 -1.91
N SER A 95 -16.65 -17.14 -0.68
CA SER A 95 -17.61 -17.68 0.29
C SER A 95 -18.23 -16.56 1.12
N PRO A 96 -19.57 -16.49 1.23
CA PRO A 96 -20.24 -15.49 2.07
C PRO A 96 -20.00 -15.69 3.58
N MET A 97 -19.40 -16.82 3.96
CA MET A 97 -19.03 -17.11 5.35
C MET A 97 -17.64 -16.57 5.73
N VAL A 98 -16.91 -15.99 4.78
CA VAL A 98 -15.60 -15.36 5.00
C VAL A 98 -15.75 -13.86 4.73
N PRO A 99 -15.49 -12.98 5.71
CA PRO A 99 -15.73 -11.55 5.55
C PRO A 99 -14.75 -10.92 4.55
N ILE A 100 -15.21 -9.84 3.92
CA ILE A 100 -14.34 -8.94 3.17
C ILE A 100 -13.37 -8.30 4.17
N THR A 101 -12.10 -8.16 3.80
CA THR A 101 -11.11 -7.51 4.66
C THR A 101 -10.54 -6.31 3.94
N HIS A 102 -10.45 -5.19 4.65
CA HIS A 102 -9.68 -4.03 4.22
C HIS A 102 -8.59 -3.71 5.25
N MET A 103 -7.43 -3.31 4.75
CA MET A 103 -6.31 -2.87 5.56
C MET A 103 -5.56 -1.77 4.86
N ASN A 104 -5.10 -0.78 5.61
CA ASN A 104 -4.15 0.20 5.12
C ASN A 104 -3.11 0.47 6.20
N VAL A 105 -1.83 0.51 5.84
CA VAL A 105 -0.75 1.00 6.70
C VAL A 105 0.15 1.90 5.88
N ARG A 106 0.46 3.08 6.40
CA ARG A 106 1.16 4.13 5.66
C ARG A 106 2.04 4.97 6.56
N TYR A 107 3.06 5.54 5.95
CA TYR A 107 4.01 6.47 6.52
C TYR A 107 4.07 7.71 5.64
N PHE A 108 4.13 8.87 6.29
CA PHE A 108 4.31 10.15 5.64
C PHE A 108 5.43 10.92 6.34
N GLU A 109 6.31 11.54 5.57
CA GLU A 109 7.36 12.45 6.05
C GLU A 109 7.37 13.72 5.21
N ALA A 110 7.18 14.87 5.84
CA ALA A 110 7.29 16.20 5.23
C ALA A 110 8.76 16.64 5.07
N GLY A 111 9.02 17.61 4.20
CA GLY A 111 10.36 18.13 3.89
C GLY A 111 11.09 18.71 5.10
N ASN A 112 10.34 19.25 6.07
CA ASN A 112 10.86 19.72 7.35
C ASN A 112 11.18 18.59 8.37
N GLY A 113 11.01 17.32 8.00
CA GLY A 113 11.30 16.15 8.82
C GLY A 113 10.16 15.72 9.76
N MET A 114 9.03 16.42 9.79
CA MET A 114 7.84 15.95 10.52
C MET A 114 7.32 14.67 9.86
N ALA A 115 7.11 13.63 10.66
CA ALA A 115 6.66 12.33 10.16
C ALA A 115 5.58 11.71 11.04
N TRP A 116 4.70 10.93 10.42
CA TRP A 116 3.69 10.17 11.14
C TRP A 116 3.33 8.88 10.39
N PHE A 117 2.83 7.92 11.16
CA PHE A 117 2.20 6.72 10.63
C PHE A 117 0.68 6.89 10.66
N GLY A 118 0.01 6.16 9.78
CA GLY A 118 -1.44 6.00 9.80
C GLY A 118 -1.81 4.62 9.31
N GLY A 119 -2.98 4.15 9.68
CA GLY A 119 -3.46 2.85 9.21
C GLY A 119 -4.63 2.31 10.01
N GLY A 120 -4.97 1.07 9.70
CA GLY A 120 -6.05 0.31 10.31
C GLY A 120 -6.30 -1.00 9.57
N ILE A 121 -7.10 -1.84 10.20
CA ILE A 121 -7.62 -3.08 9.63
C ILE A 121 -9.09 -3.21 10.05
N ASP A 122 -9.93 -3.67 9.14
CA ASP A 122 -11.37 -3.82 9.34
C ASP A 122 -11.94 -5.04 8.57
N LEU A 123 -13.08 -5.53 9.07
CA LEU A 123 -13.80 -6.72 8.63
C LEU A 123 -15.30 -6.42 8.49
#